data_AF-X6LGY0-F1
#
_entry.id   AF-X6LGY0-F1
#
_cell.length_a   1.000
_cell.length_b   1.000
_cell.length_c   1.000
_cell.angle_alpha   90.00
_cell.angle_beta   90.00
_cell.angle_gamma   90.00
#
_symmetry.space_group_name_H-M   'P 1'
#
loop_
_entity.id
_entity.type
_entity.pdbx_description
1 polymer ?
#
loop_
_entity_poly.entity_id
_entity_poly.type
_entity_poly.pdbx_seq_one_letter_code
_entity_poly.pdbx_strand_id
1 'polypeptide(L)'
;MLLFCFNVGLSIEYDENNNTFQFSQLTVCDDIAPFNSYAYVCINDIILLFGGWNGDADNRNIVSKSVYKYSIRENKWTTFKNTLPSQLRDSIAILDEENNHIYIIGGSNNKSKLLSTKIEIKALSTHMKTK
;
A
#
# COMPACT_ATOMS: atom_id res chain seq x y z
N MET A 1 -5.19 2.78 -13.44
CA MET A 1 -5.39 2.50 -12.00
C MET A 1 -4.80 1.13 -11.68
N LEU A 2 -4.22 0.94 -10.49
CA LEU A 2 -3.76 -0.38 -10.02
C LEU A 2 -4.54 -0.78 -8.77
N LEU A 3 -4.95 -2.05 -8.69
CA LEU A 3 -5.65 -2.63 -7.53
C LEU A 3 -4.85 -3.81 -7.00
N PHE A 4 -4.61 -3.83 -5.69
CA PHE A 4 -4.09 -5.00 -4.97
C PHE A 4 -4.98 -5.31 -3.78
N CYS A 5 -5.60 -6.48 -3.77
CA CYS A 5 -6.50 -6.94 -2.73
C CYS A 5 -6.39 -8.46 -2.60
N PHE A 6 -5.88 -8.94 -1.46
CA PHE A 6 -5.50 -10.34 -1.29
C PHE A 6 -4.60 -10.81 -2.45
N ASN A 7 -4.88 -11.99 -3.01
CA ASN A 7 -4.17 -12.55 -4.15
C ASN A 7 -4.58 -11.94 -5.51
N VAL A 8 -5.40 -10.88 -5.51
CA VAL A 8 -5.86 -10.20 -6.73
C VAL A 8 -5.04 -8.94 -6.96
N GLY A 9 -4.31 -8.92 -8.08
CA GLY A 9 -3.64 -7.74 -8.61
C GLY A 9 -4.22 -7.39 -9.99
N LEU A 10 -4.65 -6.15 -10.20
CA LEU A 10 -5.19 -5.68 -11.48
C LEU A 10 -4.53 -4.37 -11.92
N SER A 11 -4.18 -4.28 -13.20
CA SER A 11 -4.00 -3.01 -13.91
C SER A 11 -5.28 -2.71 -14.66
N ILE A 12 -5.92 -1.60 -14.30
CA ILE A 12 -7.25 -1.20 -14.76
C ILE A 12 -7.12 0.09 -15.57
N GLU A 13 -7.72 0.08 -16.75
CA GLU A 13 -7.86 1.23 -17.64
C GLU A 13 -9.36 1.50 -17.87
N TYR A 14 -9.72 2.78 -17.80
CA TYR A 14 -11.08 3.23 -18.07
C TYR A 14 -11.02 4.41 -19.04
N ASP A 15 -11.63 4.24 -20.20
CA ASP A 15 -11.78 5.30 -21.20
C ASP A 15 -13.13 5.98 -20.99
N GLU A 16 -13.08 7.20 -20.45
CA GLU A 16 -14.26 8.01 -20.16
C GLU A 16 -15.03 8.44 -21.41
N ASN A 17 -14.37 8.57 -22.57
CA ASN A 17 -15.01 9.02 -23.80
C ASN A 17 -15.87 7.91 -24.43
N ASN A 18 -15.36 6.68 -24.39
CA ASN A 18 -16.03 5.52 -24.96
C ASN A 18 -16.78 4.68 -23.92
N ASN A 19 -16.69 5.03 -22.63
CA ASN A 19 -17.22 4.26 -21.51
C ASN A 19 -16.74 2.79 -21.56
N THR A 20 -15.48 2.58 -21.90
CA THR A 20 -14.89 1.23 -21.99
C THR A 20 -13.98 0.96 -20.82
N PHE A 21 -14.11 -0.25 -20.27
CA PHE A 21 -13.34 -0.73 -19.13
C PHE A 21 -12.50 -1.92 -19.56
N GLN A 22 -11.20 -1.85 -19.30
CA GLN A 22 -10.26 -2.93 -19.59
C GLN A 22 -9.37 -3.19 -18.39
N PHE A 23 -8.95 -4.43 -18.22
CA PHE A 23 -7.99 -4.78 -17.18
C PHE A 23 -7.06 -5.92 -17.60
N SER A 24 -5.90 -5.95 -16.96
CA SER A 24 -4.95 -7.06 -17.02
C SER A 24 -4.59 -7.50 -15.61
N GLN A 25 -4.30 -8.79 -15.45
CA GLN A 25 -3.87 -9.33 -14.17
C GLN A 25 -2.41 -9.00 -13.89
N LEU A 26 -2.12 -8.66 -12.63
CA LEU A 26 -0.79 -8.46 -12.11
C LEU A 26 -0.49 -9.53 -11.07
N THR A 27 0.75 -9.99 -11.06
CA THR A 27 1.21 -10.96 -10.06
C THR A 27 1.31 -10.28 -8.70
N VAL A 28 0.72 -10.92 -7.68
CA VAL A 28 0.84 -10.53 -6.28
C VAL A 28 1.87 -11.47 -5.62
N CYS A 29 2.78 -10.94 -4.81
CA CYS A 29 3.74 -11.80 -4.10
C CYS A 29 3.09 -12.52 -2.91
N ASP A 30 3.63 -13.69 -2.54
CA ASP A 30 3.08 -14.53 -1.47
C ASP A 30 3.05 -13.82 -0.11
N ASP A 31 3.97 -12.89 0.14
CA ASP A 31 4.03 -12.13 1.39
C ASP A 31 2.83 -11.18 1.58
N ILE A 32 2.26 -10.67 0.48
CA ILE A 32 1.17 -9.68 0.50
C ILE A 32 -0.19 -10.30 0.12
N ALA A 33 -0.20 -11.41 -0.61
CA ALA A 33 -1.41 -12.13 -1.01
C ALA A 33 -2.41 -12.44 0.11
N PRO A 34 -2.01 -12.63 1.39
CA PRO A 34 -2.97 -12.87 2.47
C PRO A 34 -3.72 -11.62 2.95
N PHE A 35 -3.36 -10.41 2.54
CA PHE A 35 -3.87 -9.17 3.15
C PHE A 35 -4.64 -8.25 2.19
N ASN A 36 -5.45 -7.35 2.74
CA ASN A 36 -6.09 -6.21 2.07
C ASN A 36 -6.03 -4.96 2.98
N SER A 37 -6.82 -3.91 2.67
CA SER A 37 -6.99 -2.74 3.56
C SER A 37 -5.69 -1.99 3.90
N TYR A 38 -4.78 -1.88 2.93
CA TYR A 38 -3.52 -1.17 3.07
C TYR A 38 -3.72 0.36 3.01
N ALA A 39 -2.90 1.08 3.76
CA ALA A 39 -2.53 2.43 3.33
C ALA A 39 -1.56 2.33 2.15
N TYR A 40 -1.65 3.22 1.18
CA TYR A 40 -0.69 3.25 0.07
C TYR A 40 -0.43 4.67 -0.44
N VAL A 41 0.76 4.87 -1.00
CA VAL A 41 1.09 6.05 -1.84
C VAL A 41 1.77 5.59 -3.11
N CYS A 42 1.51 6.31 -4.20
CA CYS A 42 2.24 6.17 -5.44
C CYS A 42 3.22 7.33 -5.56
N ILE A 43 4.51 7.05 -5.69
CA ILE A 43 5.57 8.03 -5.86
C ILE A 43 6.33 7.68 -7.13
N ASN A 44 6.17 8.49 -8.17
CA ASN A 44 6.60 8.13 -9.53
C ASN A 44 6.04 6.74 -9.92
N ASP A 45 6.89 5.84 -10.38
CA ASP A 45 6.54 4.48 -10.78
C ASP A 45 6.63 3.45 -9.65
N ILE A 46 6.54 3.89 -8.39
CA ILE A 46 6.65 3.04 -7.21
C ILE A 46 5.40 3.19 -6.34
N ILE A 47 4.80 2.07 -5.97
CA ILE A 47 3.76 2.01 -4.94
C ILE A 47 4.39 1.52 -3.64
N LEU A 48 4.17 2.26 -2.56
CA LEU A 48 4.46 1.80 -1.20
C LEU A 48 3.14 1.43 -0.54
N LEU A 49 3.07 0.21 0.02
CA LEU A 49 1.92 -0.31 0.74
C LEU A 49 2.29 -0.54 2.20
N PHE A 50 1.42 -0.11 3.11
CA PHE A 50 1.66 -0.06 4.54
C PHE A 50 0.58 -0.84 5.29
N GLY A 51 1.03 -1.79 6.11
CA GLY A 51 0.16 -2.58 6.98
C GLY A 51 -0.65 -3.62 6.21
N GLY A 52 -1.95 -3.70 6.52
CA GLY A 52 -2.93 -4.58 5.90
C GLY A 52 -3.60 -5.55 6.88
N TRP A 53 -4.72 -6.13 6.48
CA TRP A 53 -5.52 -7.06 7.28
C TRP A 53 -5.88 -8.30 6.49
N ASN A 54 -5.90 -9.46 7.13
CA ASN A 54 -6.16 -10.73 6.45
C ASN A 54 -7.66 -11.06 6.30
N GLY A 55 -8.56 -10.17 6.68
CA GLY A 55 -10.01 -10.38 6.56
C GLY A 55 -10.61 -11.34 7.57
N ASP A 56 -9.81 -11.94 8.46
CA ASP A 56 -10.29 -12.89 9.48
C ASP A 56 -10.70 -12.13 10.75
N ALA A 57 -11.90 -12.41 11.27
CA ALA A 57 -12.47 -11.77 12.44
C ALA A 57 -12.28 -12.59 13.74
N ASP A 58 -11.81 -13.84 13.63
CA ASP A 58 -11.70 -14.78 14.74
C ASP A 58 -10.24 -14.87 15.25
N ASN A 59 -9.87 -16.02 15.81
CA ASN A 59 -8.55 -16.29 16.40
C ASN A 59 -7.38 -16.21 15.40
N ARG A 60 -7.67 -16.06 14.10
CA ARG A 60 -6.65 -15.89 13.05
C ARG A 60 -6.60 -14.46 12.52
N ASN A 61 -7.20 -13.49 13.19
CA ASN A 61 -7.08 -12.08 12.83
C ASN A 61 -5.61 -11.63 12.85
N ILE A 62 -5.09 -11.25 11.69
CA ILE A 62 -3.73 -10.72 11.54
C ILE A 62 -3.82 -9.34 10.91
N VAL A 63 -3.31 -8.34 11.64
CA VAL A 63 -3.04 -7.01 11.11
C VAL A 63 -1.53 -6.87 10.96
N SER A 64 -1.09 -6.53 9.75
CA SER A 64 0.31 -6.40 9.41
C SER A 64 0.87 -5.04 9.82
N LYS A 65 2.18 -5.01 10.08
CA LYS A 65 2.98 -3.79 10.21
C LYS A 65 4.04 -3.69 9.10
N SER A 66 4.01 -4.58 8.13
CA SER A 66 4.99 -4.63 7.05
C SER A 66 4.83 -3.46 6.09
N VAL A 67 5.91 -3.17 5.38
CA VAL A 67 5.92 -2.22 4.26
C VAL A 67 6.36 -2.97 3.01
N TYR A 68 5.61 -2.82 1.94
CA TYR A 68 5.90 -3.45 0.66
C TYR A 68 6.09 -2.39 -0.41
N LYS A 69 7.00 -2.69 -1.34
CA LYS A 69 7.25 -1.88 -2.54
C LYS A 69 6.80 -2.66 -3.76
N TYR A 70 6.07 -2.00 -4.64
CA TYR A 70 5.80 -2.49 -5.98
C TYR A 70 6.37 -1.49 -7.00
N SER A 71 7.24 -1.96 -7.88
CA SER A 71 7.75 -1.19 -9.02
C SER A 71 6.84 -1.42 -10.22
N ILE A 72 6.18 -0.36 -10.68
CA ILE A 72 5.23 -0.41 -11.81
C ILE A 72 5.97 -0.76 -13.10
N ARG A 73 7.10 -0.08 -13.38
CA ARG A 73 7.90 -0.33 -14.59
C ARG A 73 8.47 -1.74 -14.67
N GLU A 74 8.90 -2.28 -13.52
CA GLU A 74 9.54 -3.59 -13.46
C GLU A 74 8.54 -4.73 -13.21
N ASN A 75 7.25 -4.42 -12.94
CA ASN A 75 6.25 -5.37 -12.46
C ASN A 75 6.80 -6.26 -11.33
N LYS A 76 7.40 -5.61 -10.32
CA LYS A 76 8.23 -6.31 -9.33
C LYS A 76 7.93 -5.87 -7.90
N TRP A 77 7.73 -6.87 -7.05
CA TRP A 77 7.62 -6.71 -5.60
C TRP A 77 8.98 -6.68 -4.91
N THR A 78 9.11 -5.88 -3.86
CA THR A 78 10.25 -5.90 -2.96
C THR A 78 9.78 -5.64 -1.53
N THR A 79 10.15 -6.53 -0.62
CA THR A 79 9.83 -6.38 0.81
C THR A 79 10.81 -5.39 1.45
N PHE A 80 10.29 -4.39 2.16
CA PHE A 80 11.13 -3.51 2.96
C PHE A 80 11.52 -4.22 4.26
N LYS A 81 12.79 -4.09 4.68
CA LYS A 81 13.25 -4.60 5.98
C LYS A 81 12.65 -3.82 7.16
N ASN A 82 12.37 -2.54 6.95
CA ASN A 82 11.76 -1.68 7.96
C ASN A 82 10.25 -1.91 8.00
N THR A 83 9.72 -2.10 9.20
CA THR A 83 8.28 -2.21 9.47
C THR A 83 7.75 -0.92 10.11
N LEU A 84 6.45 -0.71 10.02
CA LEU A 84 5.74 0.30 10.80
C LEU A 84 5.95 0.08 12.32
N PRO A 85 5.91 1.16 13.12
CA PRO A 85 5.96 1.07 14.59
C PRO A 85 4.78 0.31 15.19
N SER A 86 3.64 0.29 14.51
CA SER A 86 2.41 -0.40 14.93
C SER A 86 1.74 -1.13 13.77
N GLN A 87 0.97 -2.16 14.10
CA GLN A 87 0.07 -2.82 13.14
C GLN A 87 -1.04 -1.86 12.72
N LEU A 88 -1.36 -1.86 11.43
CA LEU A 88 -2.27 -0.89 10.85
C LEU A 88 -3.10 -1.50 9.70
N ARG A 89 -4.40 -1.20 9.69
CA ARG A 89 -5.32 -1.44 8.58
C ARG A 89 -6.31 -0.28 8.45
N ASP A 90 -7.00 -0.20 7.32
CA ASP A 90 -8.09 0.75 7.06
C ASP A 90 -7.65 2.22 7.21
N SER A 91 -6.39 2.49 6.85
CA SER A 91 -5.74 3.79 6.94
C SER A 91 -5.47 4.39 5.55
N ILE A 92 -5.27 5.70 5.49
CA ILE A 92 -4.88 6.41 4.28
C ILE A 92 -3.43 6.85 4.42
N ALA A 93 -2.65 6.79 3.34
CA ALA A 93 -1.33 7.41 3.30
C ALA A 93 -1.31 8.59 2.31
N ILE A 94 -0.57 9.64 2.66
CA ILE A 94 -0.49 10.91 1.93
C ILE A 94 0.99 11.28 1.82
N LEU A 95 1.44 11.65 0.62
CA LEU A 95 2.78 12.17 0.40
C LEU A 95 2.77 13.70 0.53
N ASP A 96 3.69 14.22 1.33
CA ASP A 96 4.14 15.60 1.30
C ASP A 96 5.38 15.67 0.41
N GLU A 97 5.20 16.17 -0.81
CA GLU A 97 6.24 16.24 -1.83
C GLU A 97 7.34 17.24 -1.47
N GLU A 98 7.00 18.33 -0.78
CA GLU A 98 7.96 19.39 -0.43
C GLU A 98 8.96 18.89 0.61
N ASN A 99 8.48 18.23 1.66
CA ASN A 99 9.31 17.73 2.75
C ASN A 99 9.72 16.26 2.57
N ASN A 100 9.21 15.61 1.51
CA ASN A 100 9.49 14.22 1.19
C ASN A 100 9.10 13.25 2.33
N HIS A 101 7.93 13.51 2.92
CA HIS A 101 7.39 12.76 4.05
C HIS A 101 6.09 12.05 3.66
N ILE A 102 5.96 10.81 4.08
CA ILE A 102 4.68 10.09 3.99
C ILE A 102 4.01 10.19 5.35
N TYR A 103 2.77 10.64 5.34
CA TYR A 103 1.87 10.68 6.48
C TYR A 103 0.87 9.55 6.35
N ILE A 104 0.70 8.78 7.41
CA ILE A 104 -0.39 7.80 7.50
C ILE A 104 -1.44 8.36 8.47
N ILE A 105 -2.72 8.28 8.14
CA ILE A 105 -3.81 8.89 8.92
C ILE A 105 -4.94 7.88 9.10
N GLY A 106 -5.47 7.82 10.33
CA GLY A 106 -6.57 6.95 10.71
C GLY A 106 -6.17 5.48 10.82
N GLY A 107 -7.12 4.61 10.54
CA GLY A 107 -6.97 3.17 10.65
C GLY A 107 -7.09 2.64 12.07
N SER A 108 -6.94 1.32 12.16
CA SER A 108 -7.05 0.59 13.42
C SER A 108 -5.99 -0.51 13.54
N ASN A 109 -5.69 -0.89 14.78
CA ASN A 109 -4.80 -2.01 15.07
C ASN A 109 -5.58 -3.33 15.27
N ASN A 110 -4.88 -4.42 15.60
CA ASN A 110 -5.49 -5.72 15.89
C ASN A 110 -6.53 -5.72 17.03
N LYS A 111 -6.52 -4.71 17.91
CA LYS A 111 -7.52 -4.54 18.98
C LYS A 111 -8.69 -3.63 18.56
N SER A 112 -8.80 -3.32 17.27
CA SER A 112 -9.78 -2.39 16.70
C SER A 112 -9.77 -1.01 17.38
N LYS A 113 -8.64 -0.64 17.99
CA LYS A 113 -8.46 0.70 18.56
C LYS A 113 -8.15 1.65 17.41
N LEU A 114 -8.93 2.73 17.31
CA LEU A 114 -8.66 3.81 16.37
C LEU A 114 -7.29 4.41 16.66
N LEU A 115 -6.48 4.51 15.62
CA LEU A 115 -5.14 5.06 15.69
C LEU A 115 -5.14 6.47 15.07
N SER A 116 -4.87 7.48 15.88
CA SER A 116 -4.45 8.80 15.41
C SER A 116 -2.93 8.78 15.25
N THR A 117 -2.42 8.02 14.27
CA THR A 117 -0.97 7.81 14.14
C THR A 117 -0.42 8.54 12.92
N LYS A 118 0.08 9.76 13.13
CA LYS A 118 1.02 10.38 12.18
C LYS A 118 2.34 9.60 12.26
N ILE A 119 2.58 8.74 11.27
CA ILE A 119 3.89 8.12 11.05
C ILE A 119 4.55 8.94 9.97
N GLU A 120 5.75 9.46 10.25
CA GLU A 120 6.58 10.18 9.29
C GLU A 120 7.62 9.21 8.75
N ILE A 121 7.53 8.89 7.45
CA ILE A 121 8.53 8.09 6.76
C ILE A 121 9.19 8.99 5.72
N LYS A 122 10.50 9.20 5.84
CA LYS A 122 11.29 9.84 4.79
C LYS A 122 11.29 8.91 3.59
N ALA A 123 10.66 9.31 2.49
CA ALA A 123 10.68 8.50 1.28
C ALA A 123 12.14 8.35 0.80
N LEU A 124 12.53 7.16 0.37
CA LEU A 124 13.92 6.85 0.00
C LEU A 124 14.34 7.68 -1.22
N SER A 125 15.22 8.65 -1.00
CA SER A 125 15.68 9.65 -1.96
C SER A 125 16.59 9.14 -3.09
N THR A 126 16.63 7.83 -3.38
CA THR A 126 17.51 7.32 -4.44
C THR A 126 16.98 7.57 -5.85
N HIS A 127 15.71 7.94 -6.03
CA HIS A 127 15.13 8.26 -7.34
C HIS A 127 14.19 9.48 -7.37
N MET A 128 14.07 10.25 -6.27
CA MET A 128 13.14 11.39 -6.17
C MET A 128 13.75 12.73 -6.57
N LYS A 129 14.89 12.72 -7.28
CA LYS A 129 15.39 13.90 -7.99
C LYS A 129 15.06 13.75 -9.46
N THR A 130 13.82 14.07 -9.83
CA THR A 130 13.56 14.55 -11.19
C THR A 130 14.10 15.97 -11.31
N LYS A 131 14.76 16.20 -12.44
CA LYS A 131 15.47 17.42 -12.82
C LYS A 131 14.52 18.60 -12.99
#